data_AF-A0A7R9R139-F1
#
_entry.id   AF-A0A7R9R139-F1
#
_cell.length_a   1.000
_cell.length_b   1.000
_cell.length_c   1.000
_cell.angle_alpha   90.00
_cell.angle_beta   90.00
_cell.angle_gamma   90.00
#
_symmetry.space_group_name_H-M   'P 1'
#
loop_
_entity.id
_entity.type
_entity.pdbx_description
1 polymer ?
#
loop_
_entity_poly.entity_id
_entity_poly.type
_entity_poly.pdbx_seq_one_letter_code
_entity_poly.pdbx_strand_id
1 'polypeptide(L)'
;MSQAIGHIDFFPNGGSDQPGCAQDKISSFLNGGLLEGTRQLVACNHLRPTEYFIESINRNQKSCQFTSYSCDSWQMFMSGKGCESCGKRGRLCAQMGYHSIDWFRKRRNSKNFYLRTRGEPPFC
;
A
#
# COMPACT_ATOMS: atom_id res chain seq x y z
N MET A 1 -2.59 -5.35 -11.69
CA MET A 1 -3.72 -6.30 -11.56
C MET A 1 -4.56 -5.86 -10.37
N SER A 2 -5.89 -6.00 -10.44
CA SER A 2 -6.81 -5.62 -9.34
C SER A 2 -7.42 -6.81 -8.60
N GLN A 3 -7.30 -8.01 -9.17
CA GLN A 3 -7.77 -9.26 -8.55
C GLN A 3 -6.88 -9.64 -7.37
N ALA A 4 -7.49 -9.97 -6.23
CA ALA A 4 -6.80 -10.58 -5.10
C ALA A 4 -6.39 -12.01 -5.44
N ILE A 5 -5.11 -12.32 -5.25
CA ILE A 5 -4.50 -13.61 -5.63
C ILE A 5 -3.68 -14.24 -4.50
N GLY A 6 -3.53 -13.54 -3.37
CA GLY A 6 -2.80 -14.01 -2.21
C GLY A 6 -3.70 -14.62 -1.14
N HIS A 7 -3.06 -15.12 -0.08
CA HIS A 7 -3.76 -15.30 1.19
C HIS A 7 -4.06 -13.92 1.81
N ILE A 8 -3.13 -12.98 1.70
CA ILE A 8 -3.34 -11.61 2.15
C ILE A 8 -2.93 -10.68 1.04
N ASP A 9 -3.85 -9.79 0.67
CA ASP A 9 -3.65 -8.82 -0.40
C ASP A 9 -3.72 -7.43 0.20
N PHE A 10 -2.73 -6.60 -0.11
CA PHE A 10 -2.62 -5.23 0.39
C PHE A 10 -2.81 -4.26 -0.77
N PHE A 11 -3.63 -3.24 -0.55
CA PHE A 11 -3.99 -2.22 -1.54
C PHE A 11 -3.62 -0.83 -1.00
N PRO A 12 -2.32 -0.47 -0.93
CA PRO A 12 -1.88 0.87 -0.55
C PRO A 12 -2.47 1.90 -1.50
N ASN A 13 -3.09 2.94 -0.94
CA ASN A 13 -3.72 4.03 -1.69
C ASN A 13 -4.77 3.51 -2.71
N GLY A 14 -5.45 2.41 -2.38
CA GLY A 14 -6.43 1.77 -3.27
C GLY A 14 -5.82 0.89 -4.37
N GLY A 15 -4.49 0.73 -4.42
CA GLY A 15 -3.80 -0.20 -5.31
C GLY A 15 -3.60 0.27 -6.76
N SER A 16 -3.77 1.57 -7.02
CA SER A 16 -3.63 2.17 -8.35
C SER A 16 -2.67 3.35 -8.34
N ASP A 17 -3.16 4.53 -7.98
CA ASP A 17 -2.37 5.78 -8.02
C ASP A 17 -1.64 6.01 -6.71
N GLN A 18 -0.31 5.86 -6.74
CA GLN A 18 0.53 6.04 -5.58
C GLN A 18 0.97 7.51 -5.45
N PRO A 19 0.93 8.08 -4.24
CA PRO A 19 1.43 9.43 -3.99
C PRO A 19 2.88 9.61 -4.47
N GLY A 20 3.24 10.81 -4.92
CA GLY A 20 4.55 11.14 -5.48
C GLY A 20 4.68 10.87 -6.99
N CYS A 21 4.07 9.82 -7.53
CA CYS A 21 4.24 9.45 -8.94
C CYS A 21 3.63 10.44 -9.95
N ALA A 22 2.64 11.23 -9.55
CA ALA A 22 2.06 12.25 -10.41
C ALA A 22 2.97 13.48 -10.60
N GLN A 23 3.91 13.73 -9.68
CA GLN A 23 4.86 14.84 -9.82
C GLN A 23 5.92 14.52 -10.89
N ASP A 24 6.35 13.25 -10.97
CA ASP A 24 7.25 12.75 -12.02
C ASP A 24 6.66 12.89 -13.42
N LYS A 25 5.33 12.88 -13.53
CA LYS A 25 4.62 13.07 -14.81
C LYS A 25 4.87 14.47 -15.38
N ILE A 26 4.86 15.51 -14.56
CA ILE A 26 4.99 16.91 -15.02
C ILE A 26 6.41 17.14 -15.52
N SER A 27 7.42 16.72 -14.75
CA SER A 27 8.83 16.84 -15.14
C SER A 27 9.15 16.01 -16.39
N SER A 28 8.67 14.76 -16.44
CA SER A 28 8.91 13.86 -17.58
C SER A 28 8.17 14.30 -18.84
N PHE A 29 6.97 14.90 -18.70
CA PHE A 29 6.25 15.50 -19.83
C PHE A 29 7.01 16.70 -20.41
N LEU A 30 7.53 17.58 -19.55
CA LEU A 30 8.29 18.75 -19.97
C LEU A 30 9.63 18.39 -20.63
N ASN A 31 10.28 17.31 -20.18
CA ASN A 31 11.61 16.91 -20.65
C ASN A 31 11.60 15.89 -21.81
N GLY A 32 10.57 15.05 -21.91
CA GLY A 32 10.53 13.91 -22.86
C GLY A 32 9.22 13.75 -23.62
N GLY A 33 8.26 14.69 -23.46
CA GLY A 33 6.96 14.65 -24.12
C GLY A 33 5.98 13.64 -23.51
N LEU A 34 4.79 13.53 -24.13
CA LEU A 34 3.66 12.76 -23.59
C LEU A 34 3.97 11.27 -23.39
N LEU A 35 4.65 10.64 -24.36
CA LEU A 35 4.95 9.21 -24.30
C LEU A 35 5.88 8.89 -23.13
N GLU A 36 6.95 9.65 -22.96
CA GLU A 36 7.91 9.42 -21.87
C GLU A 36 7.31 9.74 -20.51
N GLY A 37 6.51 10.82 -20.41
CA GLY A 37 5.75 11.12 -19.20
C GLY A 37 4.78 10.01 -18.78
N THR A 38 4.13 9.33 -19.73
CA THR A 38 3.26 8.18 -19.41
C THR A 38 4.05 6.94 -18.99
N ARG A 39 5.21 6.68 -19.61
CA ARG A 39 6.07 5.55 -19.23
C ARG A 39 6.61 5.70 -17.81
N GLN A 40 7.10 6.88 -17.47
CA GLN A 40 7.65 7.15 -16.14
C GLN A 40 6.58 7.02 -15.05
N LEU A 41 5.35 7.52 -15.31
CA LEU A 41 4.22 7.38 -14.38
C LEU A 41 3.87 5.90 -14.13
N VAL A 42 3.74 5.11 -15.20
CA VAL A 42 3.43 3.67 -15.09
C VAL A 42 4.55 2.95 -14.34
N ALA A 43 5.81 3.27 -14.65
CA ALA A 43 6.97 2.71 -13.97
C ALA A 43 6.97 3.07 -12.47
N CYS A 44 6.75 4.34 -12.11
CA CYS A 44 6.71 4.76 -10.72
C CYS A 44 5.65 3.99 -9.92
N ASN A 45 4.39 4.01 -10.37
CA ASN A 45 3.31 3.27 -9.69
C ASN A 45 3.62 1.76 -9.58
N HIS A 46 4.24 1.19 -10.62
CA HIS A 46 4.58 -0.23 -10.66
C HIS A 46 5.73 -0.61 -9.71
N LEU A 47 6.67 0.29 -9.45
CA LEU A 47 7.84 0.05 -8.60
C LEU A 47 7.58 0.29 -7.10
N ARG A 48 6.58 1.11 -6.76
CA ARG A 48 6.19 1.41 -5.36
C ARG A 48 6.04 0.19 -4.43
N PRO A 49 5.46 -0.95 -4.86
CA PRO A 49 5.39 -2.14 -4.01
C PRO A 49 6.76 -2.62 -3.51
N THR A 50 7.80 -2.52 -4.33
CA THR A 50 9.18 -2.91 -3.94
C THR A 50 9.75 -1.95 -2.91
N GLU A 51 9.55 -0.64 -3.10
CA GLU A 51 10.00 0.38 -2.16
C GLU A 51 9.33 0.23 -0.79
N TYR A 52 8.01 0.05 -0.77
CA TYR A 52 7.27 -0.20 0.47
C TYR A 52 7.74 -1.50 1.15
N PHE A 53 8.01 -2.56 0.38
CA PHE A 53 8.51 -3.81 0.93
C PHE A 53 9.88 -3.62 1.59
N ILE A 54 10.82 -2.94 0.93
CA ILE A 54 12.15 -2.65 1.48
C ILE A 54 12.03 -1.86 2.80
N GLU A 55 11.24 -0.79 2.81
CA GLU A 55 11.04 0.03 4.01
C GLU A 55 10.39 -0.76 5.16
N SER A 56 9.49 -1.68 4.86
CA SER A 56 8.80 -2.51 5.86
C SER A 56 9.72 -3.47 6.62
N ILE A 57 10.93 -3.77 6.13
CA ILE A 57 11.83 -4.75 6.74
C ILE A 57 12.23 -4.31 8.16
N ASN A 58 12.52 -3.02 8.35
CA ASN A 58 13.04 -2.52 9.62
C ASN A 58 11.94 -2.36 10.68
N ARG A 59 11.68 -3.43 11.45
CA ARG A 59 10.69 -3.44 12.54
C ARG A 59 11.00 -2.47 13.68
N ASN A 60 12.26 -2.04 13.83
CA ASN A 60 12.68 -1.16 14.91
C ASN A 60 12.28 0.29 14.67
N GLN A 61 11.85 0.64 13.45
CA GLN A 61 11.34 1.96 13.12
C GLN A 61 9.89 2.11 13.61
N LYS A 62 9.71 2.27 14.93
CA LYS A 62 8.38 2.36 15.57
C LYS A 62 7.51 3.51 15.05
N SER A 63 8.14 4.59 14.58
CA SER A 63 7.46 5.74 13.99
C SER A 63 6.86 5.47 12.60
N CYS A 64 7.23 4.35 11.98
CA CYS A 64 6.89 4.04 10.61
C CYS A 64 6.48 2.59 10.43
N GLN A 65 5.17 2.36 10.41
CA GLN A 65 4.61 1.04 10.25
C GLN A 65 3.49 1.09 9.22
N PHE A 66 3.55 0.20 8.24
CA PHE A 66 2.50 0.03 7.23
C PHE A 66 1.31 -0.74 7.80
N THR A 67 0.75 -0.21 8.89
CA THR A 67 -0.45 -0.77 9.53
C THR A 67 -1.62 -0.63 8.57
N SER A 68 -2.13 -1.78 8.14
CA SER A 68 -3.18 -1.88 7.14
C SER A 68 -4.43 -2.46 7.75
N TYR A 69 -5.59 -1.99 7.32
CA TYR A 69 -6.89 -2.31 7.89
C TYR A 69 -7.72 -3.13 6.91
N SER A 70 -8.33 -4.21 7.42
CA SER A 70 -9.21 -5.05 6.62
C SER A 70 -10.52 -4.32 6.39
N CYS A 71 -10.92 -4.24 5.12
CA CYS A 71 -12.13 -3.59 4.69
C CYS A 71 -12.65 -4.28 3.43
N ASP A 72 -13.92 -4.07 3.08
CA ASP A 72 -14.51 -4.69 1.88
C ASP A 72 -14.14 -3.91 0.59
N SER A 73 -13.80 -2.63 0.73
CA SER A 73 -13.37 -1.78 -0.39
C SER A 73 -12.52 -0.60 0.07
N TRP A 74 -11.79 0.00 -0.87
CA TRP A 74 -11.07 1.25 -0.65
C TRP A 74 -11.99 2.39 -0.23
N GLN A 75 -13.19 2.48 -0.83
CA GLN A 75 -14.17 3.52 -0.54
C GLN A 75 -14.66 3.43 0.91
N MET A 76 -14.93 2.23 1.39
CA MET A 76 -15.32 2.03 2.80
C MET A 76 -14.19 2.41 3.75
N PHE A 77 -12.94 2.01 3.42
CA PHE A 77 -11.76 2.40 4.18
C PHE A 77 -11.62 3.93 4.26
N MET A 78 -11.77 4.63 3.13
CA MET A 78 -11.70 6.09 3.07
C MET A 78 -12.85 6.80 3.80
N SER A 79 -14.04 6.20 3.85
CA SER A 79 -15.17 6.76 4.58
C SER A 79 -15.10 6.56 6.10
N GLY A 80 -14.12 5.79 6.61
CA GLY A 80 -14.00 5.44 8.03
C GLY A 80 -15.11 4.51 8.53
N LYS A 81 -16.00 4.01 7.67
CA LYS A 81 -17.16 3.23 8.13
C LYS A 81 -16.77 1.77 8.34
N GLY A 82 -16.51 1.41 9.60
CA GLY A 82 -16.39 0.01 10.03
C GLY A 82 -15.00 -0.63 9.86
N CYS A 83 -14.01 0.14 9.42
CA CYS A 83 -12.64 -0.35 9.16
C CYS A 83 -11.57 0.34 10.01
N GLU A 84 -11.97 1.05 11.06
CA GLU A 84 -11.09 1.90 11.90
C GLU A 84 -10.41 1.15 13.04
N SER A 85 -10.84 -0.09 13.32
CA SER A 85 -10.34 -0.89 14.43
C SER A 85 -9.72 -2.19 13.94
N CYS A 86 -8.60 -2.57 14.55
CA CYS A 86 -8.00 -3.88 14.37
C CYS A 86 -8.85 -5.02 14.94
N GLY A 87 -9.97 -4.70 15.63
CA GLY A 87 -10.87 -5.67 16.21
C GLY A 87 -10.22 -6.54 17.28
N LYS A 88 -10.97 -7.54 17.75
CA LYS A 88 -10.50 -8.45 18.82
C LYS A 88 -9.19 -9.14 18.42
N ARG A 89 -8.18 -9.01 19.29
CA ARG A 89 -6.83 -9.59 19.13
C ARG A 89 -6.11 -9.16 17.84
N GLY A 90 -6.45 -8.00 17.26
CA GLY A 90 -5.81 -7.49 16.05
C GLY A 90 -6.18 -8.25 14.76
N ARG A 91 -7.36 -8.88 14.71
CA ARG A 91 -7.77 -9.73 13.57
C ARG A 91 -8.04 -8.96 12.27
N LEU A 92 -8.21 -7.64 12.36
CA LEU A 92 -8.55 -6.77 11.23
C LEU A 92 -7.40 -5.85 10.85
N CYS A 93 -6.22 -5.99 11.45
CA CYS A 93 -5.03 -5.26 11.01
C CYS A 93 -3.87 -6.20 10.72
N ALA A 94 -3.10 -5.89 9.69
CA ALA A 94 -1.85 -6.56 9.37
C ALA A 94 -0.78 -5.51 9.02
N GLN A 95 0.49 -5.86 9.22
CA GLN A 95 1.60 -5.06 8.70
C GLN A 95 1.79 -5.43 7.22
N MET A 96 1.71 -4.46 6.31
CA MET A 96 2.07 -4.69 4.92
C MET A 96 3.58 -4.93 4.80
N GLY A 97 3.98 -5.79 3.86
CA GLY A 97 5.38 -6.07 3.55
C GLY A 97 5.96 -7.24 4.35
N TYR A 98 7.22 -7.14 4.77
CA TYR A 98 8.01 -8.26 5.30
C TYR A 98 7.37 -8.95 6.51
N HIS A 99 6.75 -8.18 7.42
CA HIS A 99 6.13 -8.71 8.65
C HIS A 99 4.69 -9.18 8.48
N SER A 100 4.15 -9.19 7.26
CA SER A 100 2.78 -9.65 6.96
C SER A 100 2.53 -11.12 7.34
N ILE A 101 3.58 -11.93 7.31
CA ILE A 101 3.57 -13.36 7.68
C ILE A 101 3.14 -13.60 9.13
N ASP A 102 3.42 -12.67 10.05
CA ASP A 102 3.05 -12.76 11.46
C ASP A 102 1.53 -12.82 11.64
N TRP A 103 0.80 -12.11 10.79
CA TRP A 103 -0.66 -12.12 10.79
C TRP A 103 -1.19 -13.43 10.19
N PHE A 104 -0.67 -13.82 9.02
CA PHE A 104 -1.12 -15.03 8.32
C PHE A 104 -0.95 -16.30 9.16
N ARG A 105 0.21 -16.46 9.82
CA ARG A 105 0.48 -17.63 10.68
C ARG A 105 -0.51 -17.79 11.84
N LYS A 106 -1.06 -16.67 12.35
CA LYS A 106 -2.03 -16.67 13.45
C LYS A 106 -3.46 -16.90 13.01
N ARG A 107 -3.82 -16.57 11.77
CA ARG A 107 -5.22 -16.50 11.31
C ARG A 107 -5.57 -17.52 10.24
N ARG A 108 -4.63 -17.88 9.36
CA ARG A 108 -4.78 -18.86 8.27
C ARG A 108 -6.03 -18.66 7.41
N ASN A 109 -6.46 -17.42 7.24
CA ASN A 109 -7.60 -17.05 6.41
C ASN A 109 -7.21 -15.95 5.42
N SER A 110 -8.02 -15.79 4.37
CA SER A 110 -7.77 -14.78 3.36
C SER A 110 -8.44 -13.45 3.65
N LYS A 111 -7.71 -12.35 3.47
CA LYS A 111 -8.22 -10.98 3.67
C LYS A 111 -7.53 -9.94 2.81
N ASN A 112 -8.32 -8.96 2.39
CA ASN A 112 -7.84 -7.73 1.78
C ASN A 112 -7.61 -6.68 2.86
N PHE A 113 -6.54 -5.90 2.69
CA PHE A 113 -6.15 -4.82 3.57
C PHE A 113 -5.88 -3.54 2.80
N TYR A 114 -6.21 -2.42 3.40
CA TYR A 114 -6.05 -1.08 2.85
C TYR A 114 -5.29 -0.19 3.81
N LEU A 115 -4.52 0.75 3.26
CA LEU A 115 -3.75 1.75 3.98
C LEU A 115 -3.48 2.94 3.09
N ARG A 116 -3.09 4.06 3.70
CA ARG A 116 -2.51 5.21 2.99
C ARG A 116 -1.01 5.19 3.19
N THR A 117 -0.28 5.70 2.21
CA THR A 117 1.16 5.98 2.29
C THR A 117 1.40 7.44 1.91
N ARG A 118 2.61 7.92 2.16
CA ARG A 118 3.12 9.22 1.67
C ARG A 118 3.70 9.07 0.27
N GLY A 119 4.05 10.21 -0.33
CA GLY A 119 4.68 10.28 -1.64
C GLY A 119 6.20 10.21 -1.62
N GLU A 120 6.82 10.36 -0.44
CA GLU A 120 8.26 10.36 -0.25
C GLU A 120 8.62 9.52 0.98
N PRO A 121 9.85 8.96 1.05
CA PRO A 121 10.33 8.25 2.22
C PRO A 121 10.37 9.14 3.47
N PRO A 122 10.07 8.59 4.67
CA PRO A 122 9.45 7.28 4.86
C PRO A 122 8.02 7.28 4.30
N PHE A 123 7.65 6.21 3.60
CA PHE A 123 6.37 6.11 2.91
C PHE A 123 5.19 5.78 3.83
N CYS A 124 5.41 5.29 5.03
CA CYS A 124 4.39 5.36 6.09
C CYS A 124 4.09 6.85 6.46
#